data_AF-A0A5J5GH24-F1
#
_entry.id   AF-A0A5J5GH24-F1
#
_cell.length_a   1.000
_cell.length_b   1.000
_cell.length_c   1.000
_cell.angle_alpha   90.00
_cell.angle_beta   90.00
_cell.angle_gamma   90.00
#
_symmetry.space_group_name_H-M   'P 1'
#
loop_
_entity.id
_entity.type
_entity.pdbx_description
1 polymer ?
#
loop_
_entity_poly.entity_id
_entity_poly.type
_entity_poly.pdbx_seq_one_letter_code
_entity_poly.pdbx_strand_id
1 'polypeptide(L)'
;MEVSESLSQHLNISLSATAFWSELSFLFPSNEEQKELLFMNFDTRRDLQYFLSITRAKKRENAFKTKDNFLLSYKESKKTTIEQLFQQPLNDFMTNQWTGTAEDMWSIHSKDEEMGFMDCVRLHLFGK
;
A
#
# COMPACT_ATOMS: atom_id res chain seq x y z
N MET A 1 -4.88 20.60 -15.71
CA MET A 1 -3.82 20.52 -14.71
C MET A 1 -4.04 19.23 -13.96
N GLU A 2 -3.08 18.32 -14.05
CA GLU A 2 -3.18 17.02 -13.39
C GLU A 2 -2.97 17.19 -11.88
N VAL A 3 -3.59 16.33 -11.06
CA VAL A 3 -3.45 16.40 -9.59
C VAL A 3 -1.99 16.23 -9.16
N SER A 4 -1.25 15.38 -9.88
CA SER A 4 0.19 15.15 -9.73
C SER A 4 1.02 16.44 -9.88
N GLU A 5 0.74 17.26 -10.88
CA GLU A 5 1.41 18.55 -11.11
C GLU A 5 1.17 19.53 -9.97
N SER A 6 -0.07 19.58 -9.47
CA SER A 6 -0.46 20.50 -8.40
C SER A 6 0.17 20.12 -7.05
N LEU A 7 0.09 18.83 -6.68
CA LEU A 7 0.74 18.31 -5.47
C LEU A 7 2.26 18.39 -5.55
N SER A 8 2.85 18.17 -6.74
CA SER A 8 4.28 18.27 -6.98
C SER A 8 4.81 19.66 -6.63
N GLN A 9 4.11 20.70 -7.10
CA GLN A 9 4.46 22.10 -6.81
C GLN A 9 4.21 22.46 -5.34
N HIS A 10 3.03 22.12 -4.81
CA HIS A 10 2.63 22.48 -3.45
C HIS A 10 3.53 21.84 -2.38
N LEU A 11 3.90 20.57 -2.56
CA LEU A 11 4.64 19.78 -1.55
C LEU A 11 6.11 19.55 -1.90
N ASN A 12 6.60 20.15 -2.99
CA ASN A 12 7.96 19.98 -3.50
C ASN A 12 8.33 18.50 -3.70
N ILE A 13 7.47 17.76 -4.40
CA ILE A 13 7.66 16.33 -4.72
C ILE A 13 7.98 16.21 -6.21
N SER A 14 9.06 15.52 -6.56
CA SER A 14 9.40 15.31 -7.98
C SER A 14 8.32 14.52 -8.72
N LEU A 15 7.93 14.97 -9.92
CA LEU A 15 7.09 14.19 -10.84
C LEU A 15 7.74 12.85 -11.24
N SER A 16 9.07 12.76 -11.16
CA SER A 16 9.80 11.51 -11.42
C SER A 16 9.77 10.51 -10.25
N ALA A 17 9.14 10.85 -9.12
CA ALA A 17 9.01 9.96 -7.96
C ALA A 17 7.95 8.86 -8.21
N THR A 18 8.21 7.99 -9.18
CA THR A 18 7.25 6.99 -9.68
C THR A 18 6.62 6.14 -8.57
N ALA A 19 7.42 5.66 -7.61
CA ALA A 19 6.90 4.87 -6.49
C ALA A 19 5.86 5.63 -5.64
N PHE A 20 6.08 6.93 -5.42
CA PHE A 20 5.15 7.77 -4.67
C PHE A 20 3.84 7.97 -5.45
N TRP A 21 3.93 8.31 -6.73
CA TRP A 21 2.73 8.52 -7.56
C TRP A 21 1.94 7.23 -7.79
N SER A 22 2.62 6.09 -7.94
CA SER A 22 1.97 4.79 -8.04
C SER A 22 1.24 4.42 -6.76
N GLU A 23 1.82 4.68 -5.59
CA GLU A 23 1.15 4.51 -4.31
C GLU A 23 -0.08 5.42 -4.19
N LEU A 24 0.05 6.71 -4.53
CA LEU A 24 -1.04 7.66 -4.41
C LEU A 24 -2.22 7.23 -5.29
N SER A 25 -1.96 6.85 -6.54
CA SER A 25 -2.97 6.31 -7.45
C SER A 25 -3.56 4.99 -6.98
N PHE A 26 -2.80 4.18 -6.24
CA PHE A 26 -3.32 2.94 -5.65
C PHE A 26 -4.28 3.24 -4.49
N LEU A 27 -3.91 4.16 -3.60
CA LEU A 27 -4.71 4.52 -2.44
C LEU A 27 -5.91 5.39 -2.83
N PHE A 28 -5.83 6.16 -3.91
CA PHE A 28 -6.88 7.05 -4.40
C PHE A 28 -7.06 6.80 -5.91
N PRO A 29 -7.74 5.71 -6.31
CA PRO A 29 -7.83 5.29 -7.71
C PRO A 29 -8.65 6.22 -8.60
N SER A 30 -9.51 7.07 -8.03
CA SER A 30 -10.31 8.01 -8.79
C SER A 30 -9.71 9.43 -8.78
N ASN A 31 -9.87 10.16 -9.89
CA ASN A 31 -9.44 11.56 -9.97
C ASN A 31 -10.15 12.45 -8.94
N GLU A 32 -11.39 12.13 -8.56
CA GLU A 32 -12.11 12.91 -7.54
C GLU A 32 -11.49 12.68 -6.15
N GLU A 33 -11.19 11.43 -5.77
CA GLU A 33 -10.47 11.12 -4.52
C GLU A 33 -9.08 11.78 -4.47
N GLN A 34 -8.36 11.81 -5.60
CA GLN A 34 -7.06 12.48 -5.66
C GLN A 34 -7.19 13.99 -5.51
N LYS A 35 -8.25 14.62 -6.06
CA LYS A 35 -8.50 16.04 -5.87
C LYS A 35 -8.80 16.39 -4.42
N GLU A 36 -9.45 15.51 -3.66
CA GLU A 36 -9.68 15.73 -2.22
C GLU A 36 -8.37 16.00 -1.47
N LEU A 37 -7.26 15.36 -1.87
CA LEU A 37 -5.94 15.60 -1.28
C LEU A 37 -5.45 17.04 -1.45
N LEU A 38 -5.85 17.72 -2.54
CA LEU A 38 -5.50 19.14 -2.74
C LEU A 38 -6.22 20.06 -1.73
N PHE A 39 -7.39 19.63 -1.24
CA PHE A 39 -8.19 20.40 -0.29
C PHE A 39 -7.88 20.08 1.19
N MET A 40 -7.08 19.04 1.44
CA MET A 40 -6.70 18.62 2.79
C MET A 40 -5.63 19.50 3.47
N ASN A 41 -5.13 20.55 2.80
CA ASN A 41 -4.19 21.54 3.34
C ASN A 41 -2.98 20.92 4.06
N PHE A 42 -2.22 20.08 3.35
CA PHE A 42 -0.94 19.59 3.88
C PHE A 42 0.11 20.72 3.85
N ASP A 43 0.70 21.03 5.01
CA ASP A 43 1.74 22.05 5.12
C ASP A 43 3.09 21.56 4.61
N THR A 44 3.36 20.26 4.73
CA THR A 44 4.61 19.64 4.31
C THR A 44 4.41 18.29 3.63
N ARG A 45 5.42 17.86 2.87
CA ARG A 45 5.52 16.47 2.36
C ARG A 45 5.39 15.43 3.48
N ARG A 46 5.90 15.73 4.68
CA ARG A 46 5.84 14.80 5.82
C ARG A 46 4.42 14.60 6.31
N ASP A 47 3.59 15.65 6.30
CA ASP A 47 2.19 15.57 6.72
C ASP A 47 1.37 14.71 5.76
N LEU A 48 1.60 14.88 4.44
CA LEU A 48 1.00 13.99 3.45
C LEU A 48 1.45 12.55 3.66
N GLN A 49 2.75 12.29 3.85
CA GLN A 49 3.25 10.93 4.10
C GLN A 49 2.65 10.29 5.36
N TYR A 50 2.48 11.07 6.42
CA TYR A 50 1.81 10.61 7.64
C TYR A 50 0.35 10.26 7.37
N PHE A 51 -0.38 11.11 6.65
CA PHE A 51 -1.75 10.85 6.24
C PHE A 51 -1.88 9.59 5.37
N LEU A 52 -0.98 9.40 4.39
CA LEU A 52 -0.93 8.18 3.58
C LEU A 52 -0.70 6.95 4.47
N SER A 53 0.20 7.01 5.45
CA SER A 53 0.47 5.90 6.37
C SER A 53 -0.76 5.49 7.19
N ILE A 54 -1.53 6.46 7.69
CA ILE A 54 -2.80 6.21 8.41
C ILE A 54 -3.82 5.59 7.45
N THR A 55 -3.92 6.13 6.24
CA THR A 55 -4.86 5.64 5.22
C THR A 55 -4.58 4.19 4.86
N ARG A 56 -3.30 3.82 4.67
CA ARG A 56 -2.88 2.44 4.46
C ARG A 56 -3.32 1.53 5.61
N ALA A 57 -3.07 1.92 6.86
CA ALA A 57 -3.45 1.13 8.03
C ALA A 57 -4.96 0.87 8.06
N LYS A 58 -5.77 1.93 7.88
CA LYS A 58 -7.24 1.82 7.84
C LYS A 58 -7.73 0.93 6.71
N LYS A 59 -7.19 1.07 5.48
CA LYS A 59 -7.61 0.23 4.36
C LYS A 59 -7.19 -1.24 4.55
N ARG A 60 -6.02 -1.49 5.13
CA ARG A 60 -5.52 -2.83 5.47
C ARG A 60 -6.43 -3.53 6.47
N GLU A 61 -6.81 -2.87 7.56
CA GLU A 61 -7.73 -3.42 8.58
C GLU A 61 -9.05 -3.88 7.96
N ASN A 62 -9.48 -3.22 6.87
CA ASN A 62 -10.73 -3.51 6.19
C ASN A 62 -10.58 -4.43 4.97
N ALA A 63 -9.36 -4.81 4.58
CA ALA A 63 -9.10 -5.53 3.33
C ALA A 63 -9.66 -6.96 3.35
N PHE A 64 -9.41 -7.71 4.44
CA PHE A 64 -9.83 -9.11 4.56
C PHE A 64 -10.38 -9.38 5.96
N LYS A 65 -11.70 -9.61 6.04
CA LYS A 65 -12.40 -9.82 7.32
C LYS A 65 -12.24 -11.24 7.88
N THR A 66 -11.96 -12.22 7.02
CA THR A 66 -11.86 -13.63 7.38
C THR A 66 -10.75 -14.32 6.59
N LYS A 67 -10.24 -15.42 7.15
CA LYS A 67 -9.27 -16.30 6.47
C LYS A 67 -9.81 -16.79 5.13
N ASP A 68 -11.06 -17.22 5.09
CA ASP A 68 -11.68 -17.77 3.88
C ASP A 68 -11.77 -16.72 2.76
N ASN A 69 -12.11 -15.48 3.10
CA ASN A 69 -12.13 -14.37 2.14
C ASN A 69 -10.74 -14.10 1.55
N PHE A 70 -9.70 -14.15 2.40
CA PHE A 70 -8.32 -13.98 1.97
C PHE A 70 -7.87 -15.12 1.04
N LEU A 71 -8.10 -16.37 1.42
CA LEU A 71 -7.71 -17.55 0.62
C LEU A 71 -8.41 -17.57 -0.73
N LEU A 72 -9.70 -17.22 -0.77
CA LEU A 72 -10.46 -17.11 -2.02
C LEU A 72 -9.86 -16.05 -2.94
N SER A 73 -9.62 -14.84 -2.42
CA SER A 73 -8.98 -13.75 -3.18
C SER A 73 -7.59 -14.16 -3.69
N TYR A 74 -6.77 -14.79 -2.85
CA TYR A 74 -5.41 -15.21 -3.20
C TYR A 74 -5.41 -16.23 -4.35
N LYS A 75 -6.39 -17.13 -4.37
CA LYS A 75 -6.58 -18.11 -5.44
C LYS A 75 -6.98 -17.45 -6.77
N GLU A 76 -7.76 -16.36 -6.72
CA GLU A 76 -8.16 -15.60 -7.89
C GLU A 76 -7.00 -14.77 -8.45
N SER A 77 -6.28 -14.04 -7.58
CA SER A 77 -5.14 -13.21 -7.98
C SER A 77 -4.20 -12.96 -6.82
N LYS A 78 -3.13 -13.77 -6.72
CA LYS A 78 -2.03 -13.58 -5.76
C LYS A 78 -1.55 -12.13 -5.71
N LYS A 79 -1.29 -11.52 -6.88
CA LYS A 79 -0.77 -10.14 -6.96
C LYS A 79 -1.75 -9.16 -6.30
N THR A 80 -3.00 -9.19 -6.72
CA THR A 80 -4.02 -8.25 -6.22
C THR A 80 -4.28 -8.43 -4.73
N THR A 81 -4.32 -9.67 -4.23
CA THR A 81 -4.51 -9.93 -2.81
C THR A 81 -3.37 -9.38 -1.96
N ILE A 82 -2.13 -9.56 -2.42
CA ILE A 82 -0.95 -9.05 -1.73
C ILE A 82 -0.92 -7.52 -1.78
N GLU A 83 -1.25 -6.90 -2.93
CA GLU A 83 -1.39 -5.44 -3.05
C GLU A 83 -2.43 -4.88 -2.08
N GLN A 84 -3.59 -5.54 -1.95
CA GLN A 84 -4.64 -5.17 -1.00
C GLN A 84 -4.22 -5.40 0.46
N LEU A 85 -3.47 -6.46 0.76
CA LEU A 85 -3.01 -6.71 2.11
C LEU A 85 -2.04 -5.62 2.59
N PHE A 86 -1.18 -5.11 1.70
CA PHE A 86 -0.18 -4.09 2.04
C PHE A 86 -0.56 -2.67 1.69
N GLN A 87 -1.67 -2.51 0.98
CA GLN A 87 -2.15 -1.23 0.49
C GLN A 87 -1.06 -0.48 -0.30
N GLN A 88 -0.35 -1.22 -1.16
CA GLN A 88 0.71 -0.70 -2.02
C GLN A 88 0.77 -1.49 -3.33
N PRO A 89 1.09 -0.84 -4.46
CA PRO A 89 1.29 -1.54 -5.73
C PRO A 89 2.53 -2.43 -5.66
N LEU A 90 2.44 -3.64 -6.21
CA LEU A 90 3.57 -4.56 -6.29
C LEU A 90 4.19 -4.48 -7.67
N ASN A 91 5.52 -4.35 -7.69
CA ASN A 91 6.26 -4.68 -8.89
C ASN A 91 6.38 -6.20 -9.04
N ASP A 92 6.67 -6.64 -10.27
CA ASP A 92 6.72 -8.07 -10.59
C ASP A 92 7.85 -8.79 -9.84
N PHE A 93 8.94 -8.07 -9.54
CA PHE A 93 10.02 -8.60 -8.70
C PHE A 93 9.53 -8.99 -7.30
N MET A 94 8.81 -8.10 -6.62
CA MET A 94 8.25 -8.37 -5.29
C MET A 94 7.27 -9.55 -5.34
N THR A 95 6.46 -9.65 -6.39
CA THR A 95 5.49 -10.75 -6.57
C THR A 95 6.18 -12.10 -6.74
N ASN A 96 7.30 -12.13 -7.47
CA ASN A 96 8.06 -13.34 -7.80
C ASN A 96 8.96 -13.83 -6.65
N GLN A 97 9.34 -12.96 -5.72
CA GLN A 97 10.14 -13.32 -4.55
C GLN A 97 9.34 -14.12 -3.49
N TRP A 98 8.02 -14.22 -3.62
CA TRP A 98 7.17 -14.92 -2.66
C TRP A 98 7.04 -16.41 -2.92
N THR A 99 7.59 -17.23 -2.02
CA THR A 99 7.52 -18.71 -2.08
C THR A 99 6.60 -19.35 -1.03
N GLY A 100 5.91 -18.55 -0.19
CA GLY A 100 5.00 -19.05 0.86
C GLY A 100 3.58 -19.37 0.39
N THR A 101 2.85 -20.16 1.19
CA THR A 101 1.42 -20.44 0.94
C THR A 101 0.54 -19.26 1.37
N ALA A 102 -0.71 -19.25 0.92
CA ALA A 102 -1.69 -18.23 1.34
C ALA A 102 -1.96 -18.32 2.85
N GLU A 103 -1.98 -19.53 3.39
CA GLU A 103 -2.16 -19.80 4.82
C GLU A 103 -1.01 -19.26 5.67
N ASP A 104 0.23 -19.41 5.21
CA ASP A 104 1.40 -18.85 5.89
C ASP A 104 1.28 -17.32 5.96
N MET A 105 0.93 -16.70 4.83
CA MET A 105 0.75 -15.25 4.74
C MET A 105 -0.36 -14.74 5.66
N TRP A 106 -1.52 -15.39 5.64
CA TRP A 106 -2.59 -15.05 6.58
C TRP A 106 -2.13 -15.17 8.03
N SER A 107 -1.41 -16.24 8.38
CA SER A 107 -1.00 -16.49 9.77
C SER A 107 -0.02 -15.45 10.32
N ILE A 108 0.84 -14.88 9.48
CA ILE A 108 1.77 -13.80 9.83
C ILE A 108 1.01 -12.49 10.00
N HIS A 109 0.11 -12.18 9.07
CA HIS A 109 -0.56 -10.87 9.03
C HIS A 109 -1.79 -10.74 9.93
N SER A 110 -2.38 -11.85 10.35
CA SER A 110 -3.55 -11.85 11.26
C SER A 110 -3.18 -11.88 12.74
N LYS A 111 -1.88 -12.00 13.09
CA LYS A 111 -1.42 -12.13 14.47
C LYS A 111 -0.77 -10.88 15.05
N ASP A 112 -0.33 -9.95 14.21
CA ASP A 112 0.32 -8.71 14.65
C ASP A 112 -0.44 -7.49 14.14
N GLU A 113 -1.07 -6.76 15.07
CA GLU A 113 -1.73 -5.48 14.78
C GLU A 113 -0.70 -4.40 14.37
N GLU A 114 0.58 -4.56 14.73
CA GLU A 114 1.59 -3.48 14.63
C GLU A 114 2.81 -3.76 13.72
N MET A 115 3.06 -4.98 13.21
CA MET A 115 4.25 -5.19 12.37
C MET A 115 4.04 -4.70 10.92
N GLY A 116 4.78 -3.66 10.56
CA GLY A 116 4.92 -3.19 9.18
C GLY A 116 5.57 -4.26 8.30
N PHE A 117 4.94 -4.57 7.17
CA PHE A 117 5.36 -5.60 6.21
C PHE A 117 6.83 -5.51 5.75
N MET A 118 7.39 -4.31 5.64
CA MET A 118 8.80 -4.17 5.24
C MET A 118 9.76 -4.77 6.28
N ASP A 119 9.36 -4.83 7.56
CA ASP A 119 10.16 -5.49 8.59
C ASP A 119 10.01 -7.01 8.50
N CYS A 120 8.79 -7.53 8.29
CA CYS A 120 8.56 -8.98 8.13
C CYS A 120 9.20 -9.55 6.84
N VAL A 121 9.06 -8.87 5.70
CA VAL A 121 9.69 -9.30 4.43
C VAL A 121 11.20 -9.21 4.51
N ARG A 122 11.73 -8.15 5.13
CA ARG A 122 13.17 -8.03 5.31
C ARG A 122 13.71 -9.11 6.24
N LEU A 123 13.01 -9.42 7.33
CA LEU A 123 13.36 -10.53 8.23
C LEU A 123 13.22 -11.90 7.55
N HIS A 124 12.24 -12.10 6.68
CA HIS A 124 12.02 -13.40 6.04
C HIS A 124 12.90 -13.63 4.79
N LEU A 125 13.18 -12.60 4.01
CA LEU A 125 14.05 -12.67 2.81
C LEU A 125 15.53 -12.48 3.12
N PHE A 126 15.88 -11.72 4.17
CA PHE A 126 17.26 -11.36 4.51
C PHE A 126 17.65 -11.72 5.95
N GLY A 127 16.80 -12.45 6.70
CA GLY A 127 17.13 -12.97 8.03
C GLY A 127 18.10 -14.14 7.99
N LYS A 128 19.38 -13.81 7.83
CA LYS A 128 20.53 -14.46 8.47
C LYS A 128 21.50 -13.39 8.94
#